data_AF-A0A1G9JF84-F1
#
_entry.id   AF-A0A1G9JF84-F1
#
_cell.length_a   1.000
_cell.length_b   1.000
_cell.length_c   1.000
_cell.angle_alpha   90.00
_cell.angle_beta   90.00
_cell.angle_gamma   90.00
#
_symmetry.space_group_name_H-M   'P 1'
#
loop_
_entity.id
_entity.type
_entity.pdbx_description
1 polymer ?
#
loop_
_entity_poly.entity_id
_entity_poly.type
_entity_poly.pdbx_seq_one_letter_code
_entity_poly.pdbx_strand_id
1 'polypeptide(L)' 'MGSHPRMTEARIKRVISAARAVDPAAVIEVTAEGTIRILPAKAVPDEKARSAVDRWFDDDAG' A
#
# COMPACT_ATOMS: atom_id res chain seq x y z
N MET A 1 20.64 22.24 -2.85
CA MET A 1 19.20 22.58 -2.68
C MET A 1 18.38 21.60 -3.51
N GLY A 2 17.80 20.59 -2.88
CA GLY A 2 16.90 19.65 -3.57
C GLY A 2 15.50 20.28 -3.66
N SER A 3 15.08 20.69 -4.86
CA SER A 3 13.71 21.14 -5.08
C SER A 3 12.82 19.91 -5.13
N HIS A 4 12.11 19.63 -4.03
CA HIS A 4 11.04 18.64 -4.09
C HIS A 4 9.93 19.20 -4.99
N PRO A 5 9.65 18.59 -6.15
CA PRO A 5 8.65 19.12 -7.06
C PRO A 5 7.32 19.22 -6.32
N ARG A 6 6.79 20.45 -6.21
CA ARG A 6 5.52 20.72 -5.53
C ARG A 6 4.47 19.76 -6.06
N MET A 7 3.83 19.03 -5.14
CA MET A 7 2.74 18.14 -5.49
C MET A 7 1.54 18.99 -5.96
N THR A 8 1.25 18.97 -7.25
CA THR A 8 0.13 19.71 -7.82
C THR A 8 -1.11 18.83 -7.93
N GLU A 9 -2.29 19.44 -7.87
CA GLU A 9 -3.57 18.75 -8.07
C GLU A 9 -3.59 17.94 -9.37
N ALA A 10 -3.09 18.51 -10.46
CA ALA A 10 -2.99 17.85 -11.76
C ALA A 10 -2.09 16.60 -11.75
N ARG A 11 -1.09 16.55 -10.85
CA ARG A 11 -0.24 15.37 -10.67
C ARG A 11 -0.98 14.30 -9.86
N ILE A 12 -1.67 14.69 -8.79
CA ILE A 12 -2.48 13.78 -7.97
C ILE A 12 -3.55 13.09 -8.83
N LYS A 13 -4.30 13.87 -9.63
CA LYS A 13 -5.33 13.33 -10.53
C LYS A 13 -4.79 12.30 -11.52
N ARG A 14 -3.62 12.57 -12.11
CA ARG A 14 -2.97 11.63 -13.04
C ARG A 14 -2.56 10.33 -12.35
N VAL A 15 -2.02 10.42 -11.14
CA VAL A 15 -1.63 9.23 -10.36
C VAL A 15 -2.85 8.40 -9.97
N ILE A 16 -3.93 9.05 -9.54
CA ILE A 16 -5.20 8.35 -9.22
C ILE A 16 -5.75 7.65 -10.45
N SER A 17 -5.81 8.34 -11.59
CA SER A 17 -6.32 7.77 -12.83
C SER A 17 -5.48 6.58 -13.29
N ALA A 18 -4.14 6.68 -13.24
CA ALA A 18 -3.25 5.59 -13.62
C ALA A 18 -3.38 4.38 -12.68
N ALA A 19 -3.42 4.60 -11.36
CA ALA A 19 -3.57 3.52 -10.39
C ALA A 19 -4.90 2.78 -10.58
N ARG A 20 -6.00 3.52 -10.77
CA ARG A 20 -7.34 2.92 -10.96
C ARG A 20 -7.55 2.22 -12.30
N ALA A 21 -6.77 2.58 -13.32
CA ALA A 21 -6.78 1.86 -14.59
C ALA A 21 -6.20 0.44 -14.44
N VAL A 22 -5.28 0.24 -13.49
CA VAL A 22 -4.65 -1.06 -13.20
C VAL A 22 -5.46 -1.84 -12.15
N ASP A 23 -5.86 -1.19 -11.06
CA ASP A 23 -6.72 -1.77 -10.02
C ASP A 23 -7.82 -0.76 -9.65
N PRO A 24 -9.08 -1.00 -10.06
CA PRO A 24 -10.19 -0.09 -9.80
C PRO A 24 -10.39 0.25 -8.32
N ALA A 25 -9.93 -0.60 -7.40
CA ALA A 25 -10.07 -0.41 -5.96
C ALA A 25 -8.75 0.00 -5.26
N ALA A 26 -7.73 0.39 -6.03
CA ALA A 26 -6.44 0.86 -5.50
C ALA A 26 -6.62 1.97 -4.46
N VAL A 27 -5.92 1.84 -3.33
CA VAL A 27 -5.86 2.84 -2.27
C VAL A 27 -4.62 3.70 -2.47
N ILE A 28 -4.79 5.01 -2.41
CA ILE A 28 -3.72 5.96 -2.71
C ILE A 28 -3.54 6.87 -1.50
N GLU A 29 -2.38 6.75 -0.86
CA GLU A 29 -1.98 7.59 0.27
C GLU A 29 -1.04 8.69 -0.23
N VAL A 30 -1.36 9.93 0.12
CA VAL A 30 -0.50 11.09 -0.11
C VAL A 30 -0.02 11.57 1.25
N THR A 31 1.27 11.41 1.51
CA THR A 31 1.91 11.79 2.77
C THR A 31 2.25 13.28 2.80
N ALA A 32 2.41 13.85 3.99
CA ALA A 32 2.75 15.27 4.19
C ALA A 32 4.12 15.63 3.59
N GLU A 33 5.00 14.63 3.47
CA GLU A 33 6.32 14.70 2.86
C GLU A 33 6.26 14.70 1.32
N GLY A 34 5.06 14.60 0.74
CA GLY A 34 4.85 14.57 -0.71
C GLY A 34 5.16 13.23 -1.36
N THR A 35 5.20 12.14 -0.60
CA THR A 35 5.34 10.78 -1.13
C THR A 35 3.96 10.19 -1.42
N ILE A 36 3.82 9.52 -2.57
CA ILE A 36 2.60 8.79 -2.95
C ILE A 36 2.86 7.29 -2.74
N ARG A 37 1.99 6.63 -1.98
CA ARG A 37 1.95 5.17 -1.87
C ARG A 37 0.69 4.65 -2.55
N ILE A 38 0.85 3.70 -3.45
CA ILE A 38 -0.26 3.00 -4.11
C ILE A 38 -0.31 1.61 -3.49
N LEU A 39 -1.38 1.32 -2.77
CA LEU A 39 -1.63 0.03 -2.15
C LEU A 39 -2.66 -0.72 -2.98
N PRO A 40 -2.48 -2.03 -3.23
CA PRO A 40 -3.51 -2.84 -3.86
C PRO A 40 -4.78 -2.84 -3.00
N ALA A 41 -5.96 -2.87 -3.64
CA ALA A 41 -7.25 -2.91 -2.96
C ALA A 41 -7.38 -4.11 -2.02
N LYS A 42 -6.85 -5.23 -2.50
CA LYS A 42 -6.48 -6.37 -1.68
C LYS A 42 -5.03 -6.16 -1.29
N ALA A 43 -4.80 -5.36 -0.25
CA ALA A 43 -3.96 -5.92 0.79
C ALA A 43 -4.67 -7.23 1.14
N VAL A 44 -4.29 -8.33 0.47
CA VAL A 44 -4.38 -9.64 1.09
C VAL A 44 -3.77 -9.33 2.46
N PRO A 45 -4.54 -9.34 3.57
CA PRO A 45 -3.88 -9.31 4.86
C PRO A 45 -2.87 -10.43 4.72
N ASP A 46 -1.57 -10.10 4.75
CA ASP A 46 -0.47 -11.04 4.59
C ASP A 46 -0.99 -12.38 5.04
N GLU A 47 -1.24 -13.29 4.08
CA GLU A 47 -1.79 -14.60 4.39
C GLU A 47 -0.88 -15.10 5.48
N LYS A 48 -1.41 -15.08 6.71
CA LYS A 48 -0.69 -14.88 7.96
C LYS A 48 0.79 -15.14 7.76
N ALA A 49 1.65 -14.14 7.96
CA ALA A 49 3.02 -14.43 8.33
C ALA A 49 2.95 -15.31 9.59
N ARG A 50 2.78 -16.63 9.38
CA ARG A 50 2.67 -17.65 10.41
C ARG A 50 4.04 -17.59 11.02
N SER A 51 4.15 -16.80 12.07
CA SER A 51 5.35 -16.67 12.85
C SER A 51 5.74 -18.09 13.24
N ALA A 52 7.04 -18.37 13.35
CA ALA A 52 7.49 -19.66 13.89
C ALA A 52 6.80 -19.98 15.23
N VAL A 53 6.39 -18.94 15.97
CA VAL A 53 5.59 -19.03 17.19
C VAL A 53 4.18 -19.56 16.96
N ASP A 54 3.44 -19.06 15.94
CA ASP A 54 2.08 -19.54 15.65
C ASP A 54 2.10 -21.04 15.27
N ARG A 55 3.12 -21.46 14.53
CA ARG A 55 3.33 -22.87 14.17
C ARG A 55 3.69 -23.76 15.36
N TRP A 56 4.32 -23.20 16.40
CA TRP A 56 4.68 -23.95 17.61
C TRP A 56 3.47 -24.24 18.50
N PHE A 57 2.50 -23.32 18.56
CA PHE A 57 1.24 -23.55 19.29
C PHE A 57 0.31 -24.55 18.59
N ASP A 58 0.32 -24.59 17.25
CA ASP A 58 -0.50 -25.53 16.48
C ASP A 58 0.03 -26.99 16.56
N ASP A 59 1.32 -27.20 16.83
CA ASP A 59 1.94 -28.54 16.94
C ASP A 59 1.79 -29.14 18.36
N ASP A 60 1.50 -28.31 19.37
CA ASP A 60 1.23 -28.74 20.75
C ASP A 60 -0.26 -29.04 21.01
N ALA A 61 -1.15 -28.53 20.14
CA ALA A 61 -2.58 -28.76 20.17
C ALA A 61 -3.00 -29.88 19.19
N GLY A 62 -2.62 -31.11 19.52
CA GLY A 62 -3.04 -32.33 18.80
C GLY A 62 -4.56 -32.54 18.71
#